data_AF-A0A533U851-F1
#
_entry.id   AF-A0A533U851-F1
#
_cell.length_a   1.000
_cell.length_b   1.000
_cell.length_c   1.000
_cell.angle_alpha   90.00
_cell.angle_beta   90.00
_cell.angle_gamma   90.00
#
_symmetry.space_group_name_H-M   'P 1'
#
loop_
_entity.id
_entity.type
_entity.pdbx_description
1 polymer ?
#
loop_
_entity_poly.entity_id
_entity_poly.type
_entity_poly.pdbx_seq_one_letter_code
_entity_poly.pdbx_strand_id
1 'polypeptide(L)'
;MSNLITNYNLVYKGSELGEIKDLIDELKNKQYTFTIIPEEIIYMNNGIKYYYIEAESKDSKVLINSYGSEAEELFKQVHERSFFGN
;
A
#
# COMPACT_ATOMS: atom_id res chain seq x y z
N MET A 1 11.32 26.48 -12.44
CA MET A 1 10.46 25.32 -12.74
C MET A 1 9.88 24.87 -11.42
N SER A 2 8.61 25.18 -11.19
CA SER A 2 7.89 24.80 -9.97
C SER A 2 7.59 23.30 -10.07
N ASN A 3 8.32 22.47 -9.31
CA ASN A 3 7.94 21.08 -9.08
C ASN A 3 6.62 21.11 -8.31
N LEU A 4 5.50 20.93 -9.01
CA LEU A 4 4.26 20.51 -8.36
C LEU A 4 4.53 19.10 -7.81
N ILE A 5 4.93 19.03 -6.54
CA ILE A 5 4.83 17.78 -5.77
C ILE A 5 3.34 17.60 -5.54
N THR A 6 2.68 16.95 -6.48
CA THR A 6 1.28 16.58 -6.31
C THR A 6 1.25 15.44 -5.31
N ASN A 7 1.11 15.79 -4.03
CA ASN A 7 0.80 14.84 -2.97
C ASN A 7 -0.63 14.32 -3.20
N TYR A 8 -0.77 13.34 -4.10
CA TYR A 8 -1.99 12.57 -4.19
C TYR A 8 -2.03 11.66 -2.95
N ASN A 9 -2.66 12.14 -1.88
CA ASN A 9 -3.25 11.27 -0.88
C ASN A 9 -4.35 10.47 -1.58
N LEU A 10 -3.96 9.38 -2.25
CA LEU A 10 -4.88 8.33 -2.65
C LEU A 10 -5.34 7.64 -1.37
N VAL A 11 -6.23 8.33 -0.64
CA VAL A 11 -6.96 7.73 0.47
C VAL A 11 -7.80 6.65 -0.17
N TYR A 12 -7.42 5.40 0.06
CA TYR A 12 -8.27 4.25 -0.25
C TYR A 12 -9.57 4.41 0.54
N LYS A 13 -10.57 5.02 -0.10
CA LYS A 13 -11.97 4.94 0.32
C LYS A 13 -12.48 3.70 -0.36
N GLY A 14 -12.54 2.58 0.38
CA GLY A 14 -12.96 1.28 -0.10
C GLY A 14 -14.28 1.32 -0.86
N SER A 15 -14.18 1.52 -2.17
CA SER A 15 -15.26 1.38 -3.15
C SER A 15 -14.62 1.46 -4.53
N GLU A 16 -14.79 0.39 -5.32
CA GLU A 16 -14.55 0.29 -6.78
C GLU A 16 -13.24 -0.36 -7.28
N LEU A 17 -12.32 -0.79 -6.42
CA LEU A 17 -11.25 -1.72 -6.82
C LEU A 17 -11.45 -3.05 -6.12
N GLY A 18 -11.57 -4.11 -6.91
CA GLY A 18 -11.48 -5.50 -6.44
C GLY A 18 -10.28 -5.68 -5.52
N GLU A 19 -10.44 -6.57 -4.54
CA GLU A 19 -9.48 -7.14 -3.58
C GLU A 19 -8.08 -6.49 -3.51
N ILE A 20 -7.56 -6.18 -2.31
CA ILE A 20 -6.21 -5.59 -2.08
C ILE A 20 -5.09 -6.20 -2.96
N LYS A 21 -5.19 -7.49 -3.27
CA LYS A 21 -4.35 -8.17 -4.24
C LYS A 21 -4.29 -7.50 -5.61
N ASP A 22 -5.43 -7.14 -6.21
CA ASP A 22 -5.51 -6.48 -7.51
C ASP A 22 -4.85 -5.10 -7.47
N LEU A 23 -5.05 -4.35 -6.39
CA LEU A 23 -4.36 -3.06 -6.17
C LEU A 23 -2.84 -3.26 -6.14
N ILE A 24 -2.35 -4.25 -5.38
CA ILE A 24 -0.92 -4.54 -5.28
C ILE A 24 -0.35 -4.99 -6.63
N ASP A 25 -1.09 -5.75 -7.43
CA ASP A 25 -0.70 -6.16 -8.77
C ASP A 25 -0.71 -4.98 -9.76
N GLU A 26 -1.67 -4.07 -9.65
CA GLU A 26 -1.73 -2.85 -10.46
C GLU A 26 -0.51 -1.95 -10.21
N LEU A 27 -0.12 -1.75 -8.95
CA LEU A 27 1.06 -0.96 -8.59
C LEU A 27 2.33 -1.55 -9.21
N LYS A 28 2.47 -2.87 -9.16
CA LYS A 28 3.60 -3.58 -9.79
C LYS A 28 3.59 -3.40 -11.31
N ASN A 29 2.44 -3.58 -11.95
CA ASN A 29 2.28 -3.40 -13.39
C ASN A 29 2.60 -1.97 -13.84
N LYS A 30 2.29 -0.98 -13.00
CA LYS A 30 2.60 0.44 -13.20
C LYS A 30 4.02 0.83 -12.76
N GLN A 31 4.87 -0.14 -12.40
CA GLN A 31 6.26 0.07 -12.00
C GLN A 31 6.42 0.97 -10.76
N TYR A 32 5.48 0.89 -9.82
CA TYR A 32 5.69 1.44 -8.49
C TYR A 32 6.66 0.56 -7.70
N THR A 33 7.59 1.21 -7.01
CA THR A 33 8.51 0.59 -6.06
C THR A 33 7.98 0.86 -4.66
N PHE A 34 7.84 -0.17 -3.83
CA PHE A 34 7.50 0.03 -2.42
C PHE A 34 8.68 0.66 -1.67
N THR A 35 8.46 1.85 -1.11
CA THR A 35 9.47 2.64 -0.40
C THR A 35 9.35 2.48 1.11
N ILE A 36 8.15 2.16 1.62
CA ILE A 36 7.91 1.84 3.03
C ILE A 36 7.06 0.57 3.11
N ILE A 37 7.59 -0.42 3.82
CA ILE A 37 6.91 -1.68 4.14
C ILE A 37 7.14 -1.94 5.64
N PRO A 38 6.17 -1.63 6.51
CA PRO A 38 6.29 -1.93 7.94
C PRO A 38 6.40 -3.43 8.19
N GLU A 39 7.22 -3.86 9.14
CA GLU A 39 7.43 -5.29 9.42
C GLU A 39 6.30 -5.92 10.25
N GLU A 40 5.39 -5.10 10.79
CA GLU A 40 4.31 -5.53 11.67
C GLU A 40 3.00 -4.76 11.44
N ILE A 41 1.88 -5.39 11.81
CA ILE A 41 0.56 -4.75 11.85
C ILE A 41 0.46 -3.91 13.13
N ILE A 42 0.01 -2.67 12.97
CA ILE A 42 -0.19 -1.74 14.09
C ILE A 42 -1.55 -2.03 14.73
N TYR A 43 -1.59 -2.13 16.06
CA TYR A 43 -2.84 -2.28 16.81
C TYR A 43 -3.24 -0.93 17.41
N MET A 44 -4.35 -0.37 16.94
CA MET A 44 -4.88 0.88 17.46
C MET A 44 -5.49 0.69 18.85
N ASN A 45 -5.62 1.79 19.63
CA ASN A 45 -6.16 1.75 21.00
C ASN A 45 -7.58 1.18 21.11
N ASN A 46 -8.34 1.19 20.01
CA ASN A 46 -9.68 0.60 19.92
C ASN A 46 -9.68 -0.89 19.49
N GLY A 47 -8.50 -1.52 19.43
CA GLY A 47 -8.32 -2.92 19.01
C GLY A 47 -8.36 -3.15 17.51
N ILE A 48 -8.53 -2.09 16.70
CA ILE A 48 -8.54 -2.22 15.24
C ILE A 48 -7.12 -2.37 14.72
N LYS A 49 -6.90 -3.39 13.88
CA LYS A 49 -5.66 -3.58 13.13
C LYS A 49 -5.53 -2.48 12.08
N TYR A 50 -4.34 -1.93 11.95
CA TYR A 50 -4.00 -0.91 10.98
C TYR A 50 -2.71 -1.29 10.30
N TYR A 51 -2.65 -1.10 8.99
CA TYR A 51 -1.44 -1.31 8.23
C TYR A 51 -1.35 -0.32 7.09
N TYR A 52 -0.13 0.04 6.70
CA TYR A 52 0.09 0.95 5.60
C TYR A 52 1.35 0.59 4.84
N ILE A 53 1.42 0.99 3.58
CA ILE A 53 2.61 0.93 2.75
C ILE A 53 2.74 2.23 1.97
N GLU A 54 3.96 2.52 1.53
CA GLU A 54 4.25 3.61 0.62
C GLU A 54 4.83 3.04 -0.67
N ALA A 55 4.40 3.57 -1.81
CA ALA A 55 4.91 3.21 -3.12
C ALA A 55 5.18 4.44 -3.97
N GLU A 56 6.25 4.41 -4.75
CA GLU A 56 6.67 5.51 -5.63
C GLU A 56 6.97 5.00 -7.04
N SER A 57 6.54 5.76 -8.03
CA SER A 57 6.94 5.64 -9.45
C SER A 57 7.57 6.96 -9.88
N LYS A 58 8.13 7.01 -11.09
CA LYS A 58 8.87 8.17 -11.62
C LYS A 58 8.15 9.52 -11.44
N ASP A 59 6.82 9.52 -11.52
CA ASP A 59 6.00 10.74 -11.54
C ASP A 59 4.97 10.80 -10.40
N SER A 60 4.91 9.80 -9.51
CA SER A 60 3.82 9.67 -8.54
C SER A 60 4.22 8.91 -7.30
N LYS A 61 3.68 9.34 -6.16
CA LYS A 61 3.84 8.70 -4.86
C LYS A 61 2.47 8.44 -4.26
N VAL A 62 2.28 7.23 -3.73
CA VAL A 62 1.02 6.79 -3.12
C VAL A 62 1.26 6.21 -1.73
N LEU A 63 0.34 6.52 -0.82
CA LEU A 63 0.25 5.93 0.50
C LEU A 63 -1.01 5.09 0.53
N ILE A 64 -0.89 3.81 0.86
CA ILE A 64 -2.00 2.89 0.94
C ILE A 64 -2.13 2.47 2.39
N ASN A 65 -3.31 2.68 2.95
CA ASN A 65 -3.60 2.35 4.33
C ASN A 65 -4.89 1.53 4.40
N SER A 66 -4.90 0.53 5.27
CA SER A 66 -6.04 -0.37 5.46
C SER A 66 -6.26 -0.69 6.94
N TYR A 67 -7.46 -1.16 7.25
CA TYR A 67 -7.93 -1.40 8.61
C TYR A 67 -8.60 -2.77 8.74
N GLY A 68 -8.61 -3.34 9.95
CA GLY A 68 -9.25 -4.61 10.24
C GLY A 68 -8.68 -5.75 9.38
N SER A 69 -9.55 -6.53 8.74
CA SER A 69 -9.15 -7.64 7.87
C SER A 69 -8.38 -7.20 6.62
N GLU A 70 -8.63 -5.98 6.13
CA GLU A 70 -7.89 -5.42 5.00
C GLU A 70 -6.44 -5.06 5.39
N ALA A 71 -6.18 -4.75 6.66
CA ALA A 71 -4.82 -4.57 7.18
C ALA A 71 -4.03 -5.88 7.13
N GLU A 72 -4.68 -6.98 7.48
CA GLU A 72 -4.09 -8.32 7.43
C GLU A 72 -3.82 -8.76 5.98
N GLU A 73 -4.78 -8.54 5.08
CA GLU A 73 -4.62 -8.88 3.67
C GLU A 73 -3.53 -8.03 3.01
N LEU A 74 -3.45 -6.73 3.31
CA LEU A 74 -2.38 -5.88 2.79
C LEU A 74 -1.01 -6.33 3.29
N PHE A 75 -0.87 -6.58 4.60
CA PHE A 75 0.33 -7.14 5.18
C PHE A 75 0.73 -8.44 4.47
N LYS A 76 -0.22 -9.36 4.32
CA LYS A 76 -0.02 -10.63 3.63
C LYS A 76 0.43 -10.43 2.18
N GLN A 77 -0.22 -9.60 1.37
CA GLN A 77 0.13 -9.43 -0.04
C GLN A 77 1.53 -8.83 -0.27
N VAL A 78 1.97 -7.94 0.64
CA VAL A 78 3.29 -7.30 0.51
C VAL A 78 4.43 -8.16 1.08
N HIS A 79 4.13 -9.05 2.04
CA HIS A 79 5.12 -9.92 2.70
C HIS A 79 5.12 -11.38 2.21
N GLU A 80 4.00 -11.93 1.74
CA GLU A 80 3.91 -13.30 1.17
C GLU A 80 4.70 -13.44 -0.13
N ARG A 81 4.97 -12.33 -0.82
CA ARG A 81 5.97 -12.35 -1.90
C ARG A 81 7.39 -12.28 -1.33
N SER A 82 7.74 -13.34 -0.60
CA SER A 82 9.10 -13.89 -0.63
C SER A 82 9.44 -14.30 -2.07
N PHE A 83 9.69 -13.33 -2.95
CA PHE A 83 10.25 -13.53 -4.30
C PHE A 83 11.19 -12.38 -4.69
N PHE A 84 11.73 -11.64 -3.72
CA PHE A 84 13.05 -11.04 -3.91
C PHE A 84 14.08 -12.18 -3.87
N GLY A 85 14.25 -12.90 -4.98
CA GLY A 85 15.28 -13.93 -5.11
C GLY A 85 14.97 -15.06 -6.09
N ASN A 86 15.09 -14.79 -7.39
CA ASN A 86 16.06 -15.49 -8.24
C ASN A 86 16.34 -14.65 -9.50
#